data_AF-A0A3N0X4V3-F1
#
_entry.id   AF-A0A3N0X4V3-F1
#
_cell.length_a   1.000
_cell.length_b   1.000
_cell.length_c   1.000
_cell.angle_alpha   90.00
_cell.angle_beta   90.00
_cell.angle_gamma   90.00
#
_symmetry.space_group_name_H-M   'P 1'
#
loop_
_entity.id
_entity.type
_entity.pdbx_description
1 polymer ?
#
loop_
_entity_poly.entity_id
_entity_poly.type
_entity_poly.pdbx_seq_one_letter_code
_entity_poly.pdbx_strand_id
1 'polypeptide(L)'
;MLSRIKSYSNLYPILGLLIFLYICIISNNVLLADDLSKLYEGIHNKDNYGSFLGSFMSGTNMTSRPISAFFTGSIIYLLKYNPLYYYLAFIFFLLSLFWVKALSYQFFKNEYLAIAATFLYATIPIGTSLVFSPIMLNSALATIFFCSSVIIFMKKKKGYIFLSAALFVFSFLSYEIFAPCILIFVFLSDKPKNIFFHFIISIGLIIFYKKVIEPSVFESFYQRERLQEVLNINRAYSNIILIGKLIFRDLPLTFYKSLISLKYFDMLDWSAFFLFNLSSLLILKKLKFETNFKQNKITKFLIFIFLFSFMIFFMSNYKPTLFGFDNRNLGGVKLFFILTIVSIIITIASKTNENVTKYALTTLTILFSITIITTKNAWLYASKFNRDLFSEVKQAIIKEDALKADTIYIKYDVFKKLKHDPQLLLREQIFFYNWESPLLKEENGLEKVNIYLFHENNIPKKSYYIYDYDKKILILK
;
A
#
# COMPACT_ATOMS: atom_id res chain seq x y z
N MET A 1 -23.88 0.62 25.42
CA MET A 1 -23.37 1.54 24.38
C MET A 1 -22.04 2.17 24.78
N LEU A 2 -21.92 2.73 25.99
CA LEU A 2 -20.68 3.30 26.56
C LEU A 2 -19.47 2.32 26.65
N SER A 3 -19.70 1.02 26.87
CA SER A 3 -18.63 0.00 26.85
C SER A 3 -18.06 -0.27 25.45
N ARG A 4 -18.87 -0.12 24.39
CA ARG A 4 -18.40 -0.23 23.00
C ARG A 4 -17.63 1.03 22.57
N ILE A 5 -17.99 2.21 23.09
CA ILE A 5 -17.25 3.46 22.84
C ILE A 5 -15.86 3.42 23.52
N LYS A 6 -15.74 2.84 24.73
CA LYS A 6 -14.44 2.56 25.39
C LYS A 6 -13.52 1.60 24.61
N SER A 7 -14.08 0.71 23.78
CA SER A 7 -13.28 -0.17 22.92
C SER A 7 -12.64 0.60 21.76
N TYR A 8 -13.32 1.61 21.20
CA TYR A 8 -12.78 2.41 20.10
C TYR A 8 -11.81 3.50 20.56
N SER A 9 -11.93 4.00 21.79
CA SER A 9 -11.01 5.02 22.33
C SER A 9 -9.54 4.55 22.39
N ASN A 10 -9.31 3.24 22.42
CA ASN A 10 -7.95 2.71 22.42
C ASN A 10 -7.27 2.73 21.03
N LEU A 11 -8.00 3.08 19.96
CA LEU A 11 -7.40 3.35 18.65
C LEU A 11 -6.97 4.82 18.48
N TYR A 12 -7.31 5.72 19.41
CA TYR A 12 -6.95 7.13 19.30
C TYR A 12 -5.44 7.38 19.11
N PRO A 13 -4.51 6.62 19.74
CA PRO A 13 -3.09 6.84 19.52
C PRO A 13 -2.68 6.62 18.06
N ILE A 14 -3.14 5.52 17.44
CA ILE A 14 -2.79 5.24 16.03
C ILE A 14 -3.51 6.18 15.07
N LEU A 15 -4.77 6.53 15.36
CA LEU A 15 -5.50 7.50 14.54
C LEU A 15 -4.83 8.88 14.62
N GLY A 16 -4.40 9.32 15.81
CA GLY A 16 -3.66 10.56 16.01
C GLY A 16 -2.33 10.58 15.26
N LEU A 17 -1.55 9.49 15.33
CA LEU A 17 -0.32 9.36 14.53
C LEU A 17 -0.61 9.46 13.04
N LEU A 18 -1.57 8.70 12.51
CA LEU A 18 -1.88 8.70 11.07
C LEU A 18 -2.44 10.04 10.61
N ILE A 19 -3.29 10.70 11.41
CA ILE A 19 -3.78 12.06 11.12
C ILE A 19 -2.60 13.03 11.01
N PHE A 20 -1.64 12.97 11.95
CA PHE A 20 -0.42 13.78 11.86
C PHE A 20 0.34 13.52 10.55
N LEU A 21 0.59 12.23 10.21
CA LEU A 21 1.27 11.87 8.97
C LEU A 21 0.53 12.41 7.74
N TYR A 22 -0.79 12.26 7.69
CA TYR A 22 -1.61 12.73 6.57
C TYR A 22 -1.65 14.24 6.47
N ILE A 23 -1.71 14.98 7.58
CA ILE A 23 -1.60 16.43 7.56
C ILE A 23 -0.30 16.86 6.90
N CYS A 24 0.83 16.23 7.22
CA CYS A 24 2.11 16.53 6.57
C CYS A 24 2.09 16.26 5.05
N ILE A 25 1.50 15.14 4.64
CA ILE A 25 1.37 14.77 3.22
C ILE A 25 0.48 15.75 2.46
N ILE A 26 -0.68 16.09 3.03
CA ILE A 26 -1.67 16.99 2.43
C ILE A 26 -1.14 18.42 2.37
N SER A 27 -0.56 18.95 3.46
CA SER A 27 -0.08 20.33 3.52
C SER A 27 1.08 20.60 2.55
N ASN A 28 1.83 19.57 2.18
CA ASN A 28 2.93 19.66 1.23
C ASN A 28 2.55 19.19 -0.19
N ASN A 29 1.28 18.86 -0.45
CA ASN A 29 0.79 18.28 -1.71
C ASN A 29 1.68 17.12 -2.20
N VAL A 30 1.99 16.17 -1.31
CA VAL A 30 2.91 15.07 -1.61
C VAL A 30 2.21 14.08 -2.54
N LEU A 31 2.78 13.91 -3.74
CA LEU A 31 2.30 13.04 -4.81
C LEU A 31 3.50 12.37 -5.47
N LEU A 32 3.43 11.06 -5.70
CA LEU A 32 4.47 10.27 -6.35
C LEU A 32 3.84 9.32 -7.38
N ALA A 33 4.58 8.99 -8.43
CA ALA A 33 4.19 7.96 -9.41
C ALA A 33 2.72 8.12 -9.87
N ASP A 34 1.90 7.07 -9.75
CA ASP A 34 0.51 7.03 -10.23
C ASP A 34 -0.34 8.19 -9.69
N ASP A 35 -0.02 8.71 -8.50
CA ASP A 35 -0.75 9.84 -7.91
C ASP A 35 -0.60 11.12 -8.75
N LEU A 36 0.58 11.37 -9.35
CA LEU A 36 0.81 12.52 -10.23
C LEU A 36 -0.06 12.44 -11.49
N SER A 37 -0.09 11.26 -12.13
CA SER A 37 -0.89 11.02 -13.33
C SER A 37 -2.38 11.15 -13.05
N LYS A 38 -2.86 10.55 -11.96
CA LYS A 38 -4.29 10.53 -11.64
C LYS A 38 -4.82 11.87 -11.19
N LEU A 39 -4.02 12.66 -10.48
CA LEU A 39 -4.40 14.02 -10.17
C LEU A 39 -4.52 14.87 -11.45
N TYR A 40 -3.54 14.78 -12.35
CA TYR A 40 -3.58 15.50 -13.63
C TYR A 40 -4.80 15.11 -14.49
N GLU A 41 -5.01 13.81 -14.69
CA GLU A 41 -6.18 13.29 -15.43
C GLU A 41 -7.50 13.80 -14.83
N GLY A 42 -7.61 13.85 -13.49
CA GLY A 42 -8.81 14.32 -12.81
C GLY A 42 -9.05 15.83 -12.92
N ILE A 43 -7.99 16.64 -12.84
CA ILE A 43 -8.08 18.10 -12.99
C ILE A 43 -8.54 18.50 -14.39
N HIS A 44 -8.00 17.84 -15.41
CA HIS A 44 -8.28 18.16 -16.83
C HIS A 44 -9.48 17.40 -17.40
N ASN A 45 -10.18 16.62 -16.59
CA ASN A 45 -11.38 15.92 -17.02
C ASN A 45 -12.55 16.89 -17.24
N LYS A 46 -13.12 16.85 -18.46
CA LYS A 46 -14.29 17.66 -18.85
C LYS A 46 -15.58 16.86 -18.99
N ASP A 47 -15.50 15.55 -18.81
CA ASP A 47 -16.65 14.67 -19.00
C ASP A 47 -17.67 14.78 -17.87
N ASN A 48 -18.91 14.39 -18.15
CA ASN A 48 -19.91 14.17 -17.10
C ASN A 48 -19.57 12.92 -16.27
N TYR A 49 -20.17 12.79 -15.07
CA TYR A 49 -19.84 11.73 -14.12
C TYR A 49 -19.97 10.31 -14.72
N GLY A 50 -21.07 10.04 -15.42
CA GLY A 50 -21.32 8.72 -16.01
C GLY A 50 -20.30 8.35 -17.08
N SER A 51 -20.02 9.28 -18.00
CA SER A 51 -19.04 9.11 -19.08
C SER A 51 -17.62 8.93 -18.53
N PHE A 52 -17.22 9.80 -17.60
CA PHE A 52 -15.92 9.70 -16.96
C PHE A 52 -15.76 8.37 -16.22
N LEU A 53 -16.75 7.98 -15.41
CA LEU A 53 -16.67 6.77 -14.62
C LEU A 53 -16.64 5.51 -15.51
N GLY A 54 -17.43 5.50 -16.58
CA GLY A 54 -17.41 4.43 -17.59
C GLY A 54 -16.03 4.28 -18.23
N SER A 55 -15.44 5.40 -18.67
CA SER A 55 -14.08 5.43 -19.25
C SER A 55 -13.01 5.01 -18.23
N PHE A 56 -13.05 5.56 -17.02
CA PHE A 56 -12.11 5.25 -15.95
C PHE A 56 -12.14 3.77 -15.57
N MET A 57 -13.34 3.19 -15.41
CA MET A 57 -13.51 1.77 -15.09
C MET A 57 -13.10 0.86 -16.24
N SER A 58 -13.30 1.30 -17.49
CA SER A 58 -12.85 0.59 -18.70
C SER A 58 -11.35 0.71 -18.94
N GLY A 59 -10.63 1.49 -18.14
CA GLY A 59 -9.18 1.59 -18.20
C GLY A 59 -8.51 0.23 -17.96
N THR A 60 -7.42 -0.03 -18.67
CA THR A 60 -6.67 -1.30 -18.65
C THR A 60 -6.34 -1.81 -17.25
N ASN A 61 -6.13 -0.90 -16.29
CA ASN A 61 -5.78 -1.25 -14.92
C ASN A 61 -6.95 -1.31 -13.95
N MET A 62 -8.16 -0.92 -14.35
CA MET A 62 -9.31 -0.75 -13.46
C MET A 62 -10.40 -1.79 -13.69
N THR A 63 -10.47 -2.37 -14.89
CA THR A 63 -11.39 -3.48 -15.20
C THR A 63 -11.20 -4.68 -14.30
N SER A 64 -9.98 -5.02 -13.90
CA SER A 64 -9.75 -6.12 -12.96
C SER A 64 -10.23 -5.85 -11.54
N ARG A 65 -10.59 -4.60 -11.21
CA ARG A 65 -10.93 -4.12 -9.87
C ARG A 65 -12.10 -3.11 -9.88
N PRO A 66 -13.28 -3.51 -10.40
CA PRO A 66 -14.38 -2.59 -10.67
C PRO A 66 -14.95 -1.94 -9.42
N ILE A 67 -14.92 -2.62 -8.27
CA ILE A 67 -15.51 -2.10 -7.03
C ILE A 67 -14.69 -0.93 -6.54
N SER A 68 -13.38 -1.09 -6.45
CA SER A 68 -12.53 -0.01 -6.01
C SER A 68 -12.30 1.04 -7.10
N ALA A 69 -12.38 0.67 -8.38
CA ALA A 69 -12.39 1.60 -9.50
C ALA A 69 -13.59 2.55 -9.42
N PHE A 70 -14.77 2.06 -9.00
CA PHE A 70 -15.93 2.91 -8.74
C PHE A 70 -15.59 3.99 -7.71
N PHE A 71 -15.14 3.61 -6.51
CA PHE A 71 -14.81 4.58 -5.45
C PHE A 71 -13.64 5.50 -5.83
N THR A 72 -12.60 4.97 -6.47
CA THR A 72 -11.43 5.75 -6.92
C THR A 72 -11.84 6.74 -8.00
N GLY A 73 -12.61 6.29 -8.99
CA GLY A 73 -13.15 7.15 -10.04
C GLY A 73 -14.06 8.24 -9.48
N SER A 74 -14.93 7.92 -8.52
CA SER A 74 -15.75 8.95 -7.87
C SER A 74 -14.91 10.03 -7.19
N ILE A 75 -13.84 9.65 -6.47
CA ILE A 75 -12.94 10.61 -5.82
C ILE A 75 -12.18 11.43 -6.87
N ILE A 76 -11.66 10.80 -7.92
CA ILE A 76 -10.94 11.48 -9.00
C ILE A 76 -11.87 12.46 -9.74
N TYR A 77 -13.14 12.09 -9.96
CA TYR A 77 -14.11 12.98 -10.57
C TYR A 77 -14.39 14.21 -9.71
N LEU A 78 -14.43 14.06 -8.38
CA LEU A 78 -14.61 15.19 -7.47
C LEU A 78 -13.46 16.20 -7.56
N LEU A 79 -12.25 15.78 -7.97
CA LEU A 79 -11.06 16.65 -8.09
C LEU A 79 -11.28 17.88 -8.95
N LYS A 80 -12.14 17.78 -9.97
CA LYS A 80 -12.46 18.90 -10.86
C LYS A 80 -12.99 20.13 -10.11
N TYR A 81 -13.52 19.93 -8.90
CA TYR A 81 -13.96 21.00 -8.02
C TYR A 81 -12.85 21.46 -7.05
N ASN A 82 -12.03 20.53 -6.57
CA ASN A 82 -10.90 20.82 -5.67
C ASN A 82 -9.87 19.67 -5.64
N PRO A 83 -8.59 19.91 -5.96
CA PRO A 83 -7.53 18.89 -5.89
C PRO A 83 -7.38 18.25 -4.50
N LEU A 84 -7.74 18.95 -3.41
CA LEU A 84 -7.69 18.41 -2.05
C LEU A 84 -8.63 17.21 -1.84
N TYR A 85 -9.67 17.07 -2.66
CA TYR A 85 -10.56 15.92 -2.59
C TYR A 85 -9.85 14.60 -2.89
N TYR A 86 -8.68 14.62 -3.55
CA TYR A 86 -7.88 13.43 -3.80
C TYR A 86 -7.52 12.71 -2.50
N TYR A 87 -7.18 13.50 -1.48
CA TYR A 87 -6.73 13.01 -0.19
C TYR A 87 -7.87 12.45 0.67
N LEU A 88 -9.14 12.61 0.28
CA LEU A 88 -10.26 11.92 0.93
C LEU A 88 -10.08 10.40 0.90
N ALA A 89 -9.35 9.87 -0.09
CA ALA A 89 -9.03 8.46 -0.19
C ALA A 89 -8.32 7.89 1.06
N PHE A 90 -7.58 8.70 1.82
CA PHE A 90 -6.92 8.26 3.06
C PHE A 90 -7.91 7.79 4.14
N ILE A 91 -9.17 8.21 4.08
CA ILE A 91 -10.21 7.74 5.01
C ILE A 91 -10.39 6.23 4.93
N PHE A 92 -10.22 5.62 3.74
CA PHE A 92 -10.40 4.18 3.57
C PHE A 92 -9.33 3.39 4.32
N PHE A 93 -8.09 3.89 4.39
CA PHE A 93 -7.06 3.25 5.21
C PHE A 93 -7.41 3.34 6.70
N LEU A 94 -7.84 4.51 7.19
CA LEU A 94 -8.28 4.68 8.58
C LEU A 94 -9.46 3.75 8.91
N LEU A 95 -10.44 3.66 8.01
CA LEU A 95 -11.56 2.74 8.14
C LEU A 95 -11.07 1.30 8.22
N SER A 96 -10.13 0.89 7.36
CA SER A 96 -9.62 -0.49 7.35
C SER A 96 -9.06 -0.96 8.69
N LEU A 97 -8.51 -0.05 9.52
CA LEU A 97 -7.96 -0.39 10.83
C LEU A 97 -9.01 -0.94 11.80
N PHE A 98 -10.26 -0.49 11.72
CA PHE A 98 -11.34 -1.03 12.53
C PHE A 98 -11.62 -2.50 12.20
N TRP A 99 -11.52 -2.87 10.92
CA TRP A 99 -11.70 -4.24 10.45
C TRP A 99 -10.49 -5.11 10.77
N VAL A 100 -9.27 -4.59 10.64
CA VAL A 100 -8.05 -5.28 11.06
C VAL A 100 -8.08 -5.57 12.56
N LYS A 101 -8.50 -4.61 13.39
CA LYS A 101 -8.72 -4.81 14.82
C LYS A 101 -9.77 -5.89 15.08
N ALA A 102 -10.92 -5.80 14.42
CA ALA A 102 -12.01 -6.76 14.60
C ALA A 102 -11.57 -8.19 14.22
N LEU A 103 -10.81 -8.34 13.14
CA LEU A 103 -10.25 -9.63 12.71
C LEU A 103 -9.20 -10.14 13.71
N SER A 104 -8.29 -9.27 14.15
CA SER A 104 -7.27 -9.61 15.16
C SER A 104 -7.91 -10.09 16.46
N TYR A 105 -9.00 -9.46 16.89
CA TYR A 105 -9.78 -9.91 18.04
C TYR A 105 -10.39 -11.30 17.81
N GLN A 106 -10.82 -11.64 16.60
CA GLN A 106 -11.32 -12.99 16.32
C GLN A 106 -10.25 -14.07 16.51
N PHE A 107 -8.99 -13.77 16.18
CA PHE A 107 -7.88 -14.71 16.37
C PHE A 107 -7.40 -14.77 17.81
N PHE A 108 -7.16 -13.62 18.45
CA PHE A 108 -6.51 -13.58 19.77
C PHE A 108 -7.48 -13.60 20.95
N LYS A 109 -8.77 -13.28 20.72
CA LYS A 109 -9.80 -13.12 21.76
C LYS A 109 -9.40 -12.17 22.89
N ASN A 110 -8.48 -11.24 22.61
CA ASN A 110 -7.96 -10.27 23.56
C ASN A 110 -7.92 -8.89 22.88
N GLU A 111 -8.60 -7.94 23.50
CA GLU A 111 -8.79 -6.59 22.97
C GLU A 111 -7.46 -5.85 22.82
N TYR A 112 -6.56 -5.93 23.81
CA TYR A 112 -5.28 -5.22 23.80
C TYR A 112 -4.31 -5.82 22.78
N LEU A 113 -4.32 -7.14 22.59
CA LEU A 113 -3.56 -7.79 21.51
C LEU A 113 -4.10 -7.41 20.13
N ALA A 114 -5.42 -7.28 19.98
CA ALA A 114 -6.02 -6.80 18.74
C ALA A 114 -5.62 -5.35 18.43
N ILE A 115 -5.57 -4.49 19.45
CA ILE A 115 -5.09 -3.11 19.32
C ILE A 115 -3.60 -3.09 18.94
N ALA A 116 -2.76 -3.86 19.64
CA ALA A 116 -1.33 -3.96 19.32
C ALA A 116 -1.09 -4.45 17.89
N ALA A 117 -1.80 -5.50 17.45
CA ALA A 117 -1.73 -5.98 16.07
C ALA A 117 -2.17 -4.89 15.07
N THR A 118 -3.18 -4.09 15.41
CA THR A 118 -3.63 -2.97 14.56
C THR A 118 -2.58 -1.87 14.48
N PHE A 119 -1.90 -1.55 15.58
CA PHE A 119 -0.80 -0.58 15.60
C PHE A 119 0.34 -1.05 14.71
N LEU A 120 0.78 -2.30 14.88
CA LEU A 120 1.86 -2.87 14.08
C LEU A 120 1.47 -2.98 12.60
N TYR A 121 0.22 -3.29 12.28
CA TYR A 121 -0.29 -3.26 10.90
C TYR A 121 -0.20 -1.86 10.29
N ALA A 122 -0.58 -0.83 11.02
CA ALA A 122 -0.53 0.52 10.49
C ALA A 122 0.92 1.03 10.26
N THR A 123 1.89 0.57 11.06
CA THR A 123 3.23 1.17 11.13
C THR A 123 4.36 0.34 10.51
N ILE A 124 4.12 -0.93 10.18
CA ILE A 124 5.15 -1.79 9.57
C ILE A 124 5.62 -1.26 8.19
N PRO A 125 6.93 -1.34 7.85
CA PRO A 125 7.45 -0.98 6.52
C PRO A 125 7.03 -1.90 5.36
N ILE A 126 6.05 -2.79 5.56
CA ILE A 126 5.46 -3.60 4.48
C ILE A 126 4.21 -2.89 3.99
N GLY A 127 4.12 -2.68 2.69
CA GLY A 127 2.99 -2.02 2.07
C GLY A 127 2.85 -0.57 2.53
N THR A 128 3.94 0.22 2.51
CA THR A 128 3.90 1.62 2.96
C THR A 128 3.13 2.52 2.00
N SER A 129 3.13 2.21 0.69
CA SER A 129 2.28 2.89 -0.29
C SER A 129 0.79 2.79 0.06
N LEU A 130 0.34 1.77 0.78
CA LEU A 130 -1.06 1.67 1.24
C LEU A 130 -1.42 2.75 2.26
N VAL A 131 -0.42 3.31 2.93
CA VAL A 131 -0.59 4.38 3.92
C VAL A 131 -0.46 5.74 3.24
N PHE A 132 0.56 5.93 2.39
CA PHE A 132 0.94 7.25 1.90
C PHE A 132 0.41 7.63 0.52
N SER A 133 -0.13 6.68 -0.25
CA SER A 133 -0.64 6.94 -1.61
C SER A 133 -2.17 6.90 -1.64
N PRO A 134 -2.85 8.01 -1.99
CA PRO A 134 -4.31 8.06 -2.12
C PRO A 134 -4.88 7.02 -3.09
N ILE A 135 -4.21 6.74 -4.23
CA ILE A 135 -4.68 5.73 -5.20
C ILE A 135 -4.69 4.31 -4.62
N MET A 136 -4.02 4.07 -3.49
CA MET A 136 -4.01 2.77 -2.80
C MET A 136 -5.24 2.49 -1.95
N LEU A 137 -6.28 3.33 -2.01
CA LEU A 137 -7.59 3.03 -1.43
C LEU A 137 -8.14 1.68 -1.91
N ASN A 138 -7.77 1.23 -3.11
CA ASN A 138 -8.08 -0.08 -3.66
C ASN A 138 -7.71 -1.21 -2.67
N SER A 139 -6.50 -1.15 -2.10
CA SER A 139 -6.03 -2.14 -1.13
C SER A 139 -6.72 -2.00 0.22
N ALA A 140 -7.10 -0.79 0.62
CA ALA A 140 -7.83 -0.56 1.86
C ALA A 140 -9.25 -1.14 1.79
N LEU A 141 -9.96 -0.91 0.68
CA LEU A 141 -11.26 -1.54 0.39
C LEU A 141 -11.16 -3.05 0.35
N ALA A 142 -10.16 -3.59 -0.35
CA ALA A 142 -9.92 -5.03 -0.40
C ALA A 142 -9.73 -5.62 1.01
N THR A 143 -8.99 -4.91 1.88
CA THR A 143 -8.79 -5.30 3.28
C THR A 143 -10.09 -5.28 4.08
N ILE A 144 -10.91 -4.22 3.95
CA ILE A 144 -12.21 -4.11 4.64
C ILE A 144 -13.12 -5.28 4.26
N PHE A 145 -13.28 -5.53 2.96
CA PHE A 145 -14.13 -6.61 2.46
C PHE A 145 -13.60 -7.99 2.86
N PHE A 146 -12.28 -8.20 2.78
CA PHE A 146 -11.64 -9.45 3.17
C PHE A 146 -11.85 -9.75 4.65
N CYS A 147 -11.53 -8.80 5.53
CA CYS A 147 -11.75 -8.93 6.97
C CYS A 147 -13.23 -9.17 7.29
N SER A 148 -14.15 -8.46 6.61
CA SER A 148 -15.59 -8.66 6.78
C SER A 148 -16.01 -10.08 6.45
N SER A 149 -15.54 -10.59 5.30
CA SER A 149 -15.79 -11.95 4.85
C SER A 149 -15.36 -12.98 5.90
N VAL A 150 -14.10 -12.92 6.35
CA VAL A 150 -13.57 -13.83 7.37
C VAL A 150 -14.35 -13.75 8.68
N ILE A 151 -14.61 -12.55 9.20
CA ILE A 151 -15.35 -12.36 10.46
C ILE A 151 -16.77 -12.94 10.36
N ILE A 152 -17.46 -12.73 9.24
CA ILE A 152 -18.82 -13.23 9.01
C ILE A 152 -18.82 -14.75 8.89
N PHE A 153 -17.85 -15.33 8.19
CA PHE A 153 -17.69 -16.78 8.09
C PHE A 153 -17.49 -17.44 9.46
N MET A 154 -16.65 -16.85 10.32
CA MET A 154 -16.37 -17.35 11.66
C MET A 154 -17.60 -17.36 12.59
N LYS A 155 -18.67 -16.61 12.28
CA LYS A 155 -19.94 -16.64 13.05
C LYS A 155 -20.79 -17.90 12.80
N LYS A 156 -20.45 -18.74 11.80
CA LYS A 156 -21.04 -20.07 11.53
C LYS A 156 -22.57 -20.13 11.35
N LYS A 157 -23.25 -19.05 10.90
CA LYS A 157 -24.71 -19.02 10.63
C LYS A 157 -25.05 -19.34 9.16
N LYS A 158 -26.16 -20.06 8.90
CA LYS A 158 -26.52 -20.60 7.56
C LYS A 158 -26.72 -19.56 6.44
N GLY A 159 -27.13 -18.32 6.72
CA GLY A 159 -27.21 -17.24 5.70
C GLY A 159 -25.92 -16.43 5.52
N TYR A 160 -24.95 -16.60 6.43
CA TYR A 160 -23.74 -15.77 6.46
C TYR A 160 -22.67 -16.27 5.49
N ILE A 161 -22.82 -17.50 4.97
CA ILE A 161 -21.87 -18.08 4.02
C ILE A 161 -21.96 -17.37 2.67
N PHE A 162 -23.17 -17.11 2.17
CA PHE A 162 -23.38 -16.37 0.93
C PHE A 162 -22.84 -14.95 1.04
N LEU A 163 -23.19 -14.24 2.12
CA LEU A 163 -22.68 -12.89 2.39
C LEU A 163 -21.15 -12.88 2.53
N SER A 164 -20.57 -13.86 3.22
CA SER A 164 -19.12 -14.04 3.31
C SER A 164 -18.48 -14.22 1.93
N ALA A 165 -19.04 -15.08 1.09
CA ALA A 165 -18.53 -15.33 -0.26
C ALA A 165 -18.63 -14.07 -1.13
N ALA A 166 -19.77 -13.37 -1.10
CA ALA A 166 -19.95 -12.11 -1.81
C ALA A 166 -18.93 -11.04 -1.35
N LEU A 167 -18.69 -10.91 -0.04
CA LEU A 167 -17.67 -10.01 0.49
C LEU A 167 -16.25 -10.43 0.12
N PHE A 168 -15.96 -11.73 0.03
CA PHE A 168 -14.67 -12.19 -0.47
C PHE A 168 -14.47 -11.81 -1.94
N VAL A 169 -15.50 -12.01 -2.77
CA VAL A 169 -15.50 -11.55 -4.17
C VAL A 169 -15.34 -10.04 -4.24
N PHE A 170 -15.98 -9.28 -3.34
CA PHE A 170 -15.80 -7.83 -3.32
C PHE A 170 -14.39 -7.38 -2.95
N SER A 171 -13.72 -8.15 -2.08
CA SER A 171 -12.31 -7.95 -1.80
C SER A 171 -11.47 -8.18 -3.06
N PHE A 172 -11.67 -9.32 -3.74
CA PHE A 172 -10.99 -9.64 -4.99
C PHE A 172 -11.19 -8.56 -6.06
N LEU A 173 -12.43 -8.11 -6.26
CA LEU A 173 -12.80 -7.06 -7.21
C LEU A 173 -12.45 -5.64 -6.75
N SER A 174 -11.88 -5.48 -5.56
CA SER A 174 -11.24 -4.22 -5.13
C SER A 174 -9.72 -4.30 -5.33
N TYR A 175 -9.13 -5.45 -5.02
CA TYR A 175 -7.75 -5.74 -5.34
C TYR A 175 -7.47 -7.25 -5.20
N GLU A 176 -6.91 -7.85 -6.24
CA GLU A 176 -6.69 -9.30 -6.34
C GLU A 176 -5.63 -9.84 -5.38
N ILE A 177 -4.93 -8.99 -4.64
CA ILE A 177 -3.86 -9.37 -3.69
C ILE A 177 -4.32 -10.33 -2.58
N PHE A 178 -5.62 -10.38 -2.29
CA PHE A 178 -6.21 -11.32 -1.34
C PHE A 178 -6.78 -12.59 -1.99
N ALA A 179 -6.74 -12.74 -3.32
CA ALA A 179 -7.29 -13.90 -4.02
C ALA A 179 -6.78 -15.25 -3.47
N PRO A 180 -5.47 -15.42 -3.22
CA PRO A 180 -4.97 -16.68 -2.67
C PRO A 180 -5.53 -16.98 -1.27
N CYS A 181 -5.96 -15.96 -0.54
CA CYS A 181 -6.44 -16.10 0.82
C CYS A 181 -7.81 -16.81 0.92
N ILE A 182 -8.42 -17.25 -0.20
CA ILE A 182 -9.60 -18.12 -0.19
C ILE A 182 -9.37 -19.44 0.58
N LEU A 183 -8.14 -19.97 0.59
CA LEU A 183 -7.84 -21.22 1.32
C LEU A 183 -8.01 -21.12 2.84
N ILE A 184 -7.99 -19.91 3.38
CA ILE A 184 -8.20 -19.64 4.81
C ILE A 184 -9.53 -20.23 5.28
N PHE A 185 -10.58 -20.16 4.46
CA PHE A 185 -11.92 -20.61 4.84
C PHE A 185 -11.99 -22.11 5.13
N VAL A 186 -11.11 -22.92 4.51
CA VAL A 186 -11.00 -24.37 4.80
C VAL A 186 -10.66 -24.63 6.27
N PHE A 187 -9.85 -23.77 6.86
CA PHE A 187 -9.35 -23.96 8.22
C PHE A 187 -10.21 -23.26 9.29
N LEU A 188 -11.18 -22.44 8.89
CA LEU A 188 -12.03 -21.69 9.81
C LEU A 188 -13.34 -22.43 10.19
N SER A 189 -13.66 -23.52 9.51
CA SER A 189 -14.88 -24.30 9.77
C SER A 189 -14.64 -25.79 9.71
N ASP A 190 -15.16 -26.52 10.68
CA ASP A 190 -15.13 -27.99 10.67
C ASP A 190 -16.30 -28.57 9.85
N LYS A 191 -17.16 -27.71 9.27
CA LYS A 191 -18.33 -28.12 8.49
C LYS A 191 -17.98 -28.11 7.00
N PRO A 192 -17.71 -29.27 6.37
CA PRO A 192 -17.27 -29.33 4.97
C PRO A 192 -18.28 -28.71 4.01
N LYS A 193 -19.58 -28.85 4.28
CA LYS A 193 -20.66 -28.21 3.52
C LYS A 193 -20.53 -26.69 3.46
N ASN A 194 -20.16 -26.04 4.57
CA ASN A 194 -20.01 -24.59 4.61
C ASN A 194 -18.80 -24.12 3.80
N ILE A 195 -17.69 -24.85 3.90
CA ILE A 195 -16.48 -24.61 3.11
C ILE A 195 -16.81 -24.76 1.63
N PHE A 196 -17.38 -25.91 1.24
CA PHE A 196 -17.72 -26.21 -0.14
C PHE A 196 -18.59 -25.12 -0.77
N PHE A 197 -19.68 -24.72 -0.12
CA PHE A 197 -20.53 -23.65 -0.65
C PHE A 197 -19.81 -22.31 -0.74
N HIS A 198 -19.01 -21.93 0.26
CA HIS A 198 -18.25 -20.69 0.18
C HIS A 198 -17.30 -20.68 -1.02
N PHE A 199 -16.60 -21.79 -1.25
CA PHE A 199 -15.68 -21.96 -2.38
C PHE A 199 -16.40 -21.90 -3.72
N ILE A 200 -17.44 -22.71 -3.91
CA ILE A 200 -18.19 -22.77 -5.16
C ILE A 200 -18.83 -21.43 -5.49
N ILE A 201 -19.43 -20.75 -4.50
CA ILE A 201 -20.02 -19.42 -4.70
C ILE A 201 -18.94 -18.40 -5.06
N SER A 202 -17.83 -18.36 -4.31
CA SER A 202 -16.77 -17.38 -4.55
C SER A 202 -16.12 -17.57 -5.92
N ILE A 203 -15.72 -18.81 -6.25
CA ILE A 203 -15.10 -19.14 -7.55
C ILE A 203 -16.11 -18.93 -8.68
N GLY A 204 -17.35 -19.38 -8.52
CA GLY A 204 -18.41 -19.21 -9.50
C GLY A 204 -18.67 -17.74 -9.84
N LEU A 205 -18.75 -16.87 -8.82
CA LEU A 205 -18.91 -15.44 -9.00
C LEU A 205 -17.67 -14.77 -9.63
N ILE A 206 -16.46 -15.19 -9.26
CA ILE A 206 -15.22 -14.68 -9.88
C ILE A 206 -15.17 -15.08 -11.37
N ILE A 207 -15.45 -16.34 -11.70
CA ILE A 207 -15.48 -16.82 -13.09
C ILE A 207 -16.57 -16.09 -13.87
N PHE A 208 -17.78 -15.97 -13.31
CA PHE A 208 -18.87 -15.25 -13.95
C PHE A 208 -18.49 -13.80 -14.23
N TYR A 209 -17.86 -13.12 -13.28
CA TYR A 209 -17.34 -11.78 -13.51
C TYR A 209 -16.29 -11.76 -14.63
N LYS A 210 -15.24 -12.59 -14.53
CA LYS A 210 -14.11 -12.61 -15.47
C LYS A 210 -14.46 -13.06 -16.89
N LYS A 211 -15.44 -13.94 -17.05
CA LYS A 211 -15.79 -14.55 -18.34
C LYS A 211 -17.03 -13.95 -18.98
N VAL A 212 -17.92 -13.35 -18.18
CA VAL A 212 -19.19 -12.81 -18.69
C VAL A 212 -19.23 -11.30 -18.50
N ILE A 213 -19.13 -10.81 -17.26
CA ILE A 213 -19.33 -9.37 -16.99
C ILE A 213 -18.20 -8.52 -17.56
N GLU A 214 -16.94 -8.84 -17.25
CA GLU A 214 -15.77 -8.04 -17.65
C GLU A 214 -15.69 -7.88 -19.18
N PRO A 215 -15.82 -8.94 -20.01
CA PRO A 215 -15.81 -8.80 -21.47
C PRO A 215 -17.07 -8.16 -22.06
N SER A 216 -18.23 -8.26 -21.39
CA SER A 216 -19.49 -7.72 -21.93
C SER A 216 -19.71 -6.25 -21.58
N VAL A 217 -19.10 -5.77 -20.49
CA VAL A 217 -19.33 -4.42 -19.96
C VAL A 217 -18.21 -3.46 -20.32
N PHE A 218 -16.95 -3.93 -20.42
CA PHE A 218 -15.81 -3.04 -20.66
C PHE A 218 -15.27 -3.18 -22.08
N GLU A 219 -15.05 -2.03 -22.72
CA GLU A 219 -14.53 -1.95 -24.10
C GLU A 219 -13.09 -2.47 -24.21
N SER A 220 -12.30 -2.32 -23.14
CA SER A 220 -10.95 -2.86 -23.05
C SER A 220 -10.75 -3.56 -21.71
N PHE A 221 -10.09 -4.71 -21.69
CA PHE A 221 -9.76 -5.41 -20.45
C PHE A 221 -8.35 -6.00 -20.53
N TYR A 222 -7.61 -5.95 -19.42
CA TYR A 222 -6.24 -6.44 -19.35
C TYR A 222 -6.16 -7.69 -18.47
N GLN A 223 -5.62 -8.78 -19.02
CA GLN A 223 -5.37 -10.00 -18.26
C GLN A 223 -4.05 -9.88 -17.48
N ARG A 224 -4.14 -9.58 -16.18
CA ARG A 224 -2.99 -9.58 -15.24
C ARG A 224 -2.56 -10.99 -14.83
N GLU A 225 -3.48 -11.94 -14.90
CA GLU A 225 -3.27 -13.33 -14.52
C GLU A 225 -2.37 -14.01 -15.55
N ARG A 226 -1.31 -14.67 -15.07
CA ARG A 226 -0.43 -15.50 -15.91
C ARG A 226 -0.47 -16.93 -15.45
N LEU A 227 -1.66 -17.54 -15.52
CA LEU A 227 -1.87 -18.93 -15.13
C LEU A 227 -0.94 -19.91 -15.89
N GLN A 228 -0.61 -19.59 -17.14
CA GLN A 228 0.33 -20.37 -17.96
C GLN A 228 1.78 -20.33 -17.43
N GLU A 229 2.17 -19.28 -16.71
CA GLU A 229 3.52 -19.13 -16.14
C GLU A 229 3.62 -19.65 -14.69
N VAL A 230 2.52 -20.11 -14.09
CA VAL A 230 2.51 -20.64 -12.70
C VAL A 230 3.45 -21.84 -12.58
N LEU A 231 3.56 -22.65 -13.64
CA LEU A 231 4.43 -23.82 -13.71
C LEU A 231 5.87 -23.49 -14.16
N ASN A 232 6.20 -22.21 -14.41
CA ASN A 232 7.54 -21.81 -14.79
C ASN A 232 8.49 -21.89 -13.58
N ILE A 233 9.33 -22.94 -13.55
CA ILE A 233 10.25 -23.23 -12.45
C ILE A 233 11.25 -22.07 -12.23
N ASN A 234 11.81 -21.50 -13.30
CA ASN A 234 12.78 -20.40 -13.19
C ASN A 234 12.16 -19.18 -12.51
N ARG A 235 10.91 -18.87 -12.88
CA ARG A 235 10.15 -17.78 -12.29
C ARG A 235 9.80 -18.08 -10.83
N ALA A 236 9.35 -19.29 -10.53
CA ALA A 236 9.06 -19.72 -9.17
C ALA A 236 10.31 -19.60 -8.27
N TYR A 237 11.46 -20.05 -8.75
CA TYR A 237 12.74 -19.93 -8.05
C TYR A 237 13.13 -18.47 -7.82
N SER A 238 13.04 -17.62 -8.85
CA SER A 238 13.28 -16.17 -8.71
C SER A 238 12.36 -15.53 -7.68
N ASN A 239 11.07 -15.89 -7.67
CA ASN A 239 10.11 -15.37 -6.69
C ASN A 239 10.47 -15.82 -5.27
N ILE A 240 10.85 -17.08 -5.06
CA ILE A 240 11.29 -17.59 -3.75
C ILE A 240 12.50 -16.81 -3.24
N ILE A 241 13.51 -16.58 -4.09
CA ILE A 241 14.69 -15.75 -3.74
C ILE A 241 14.25 -14.35 -3.33
N LEU A 242 13.39 -13.71 -4.12
CA LEU A 242 12.92 -12.35 -3.85
C LEU A 242 12.09 -12.26 -2.55
N ILE A 243 11.27 -13.27 -2.24
CA ILE A 243 10.53 -13.37 -0.98
C ILE A 243 11.49 -13.53 0.20
N GLY A 244 12.48 -14.43 0.10
CA GLY A 244 13.51 -14.60 1.13
C GLY A 244 14.29 -13.32 1.36
N LYS A 245 14.71 -12.65 0.28
CA LYS A 245 15.37 -11.34 0.30
C LYS A 245 14.49 -10.25 0.94
N LEU A 246 13.19 -10.22 0.65
CA LEU A 246 12.25 -9.28 1.24
C LEU A 246 12.22 -9.40 2.77
N ILE A 247 12.06 -10.63 3.28
CA ILE A 247 11.90 -10.89 4.72
C ILE A 247 13.22 -10.80 5.48
N PHE A 248 14.27 -11.46 4.99
CA PHE A 248 15.52 -11.65 5.75
C PHE A 248 16.56 -10.56 5.52
N ARG A 249 16.42 -9.76 4.46
CA ARG A 249 17.41 -8.72 4.11
C ARG A 249 16.79 -7.32 4.03
N ASP A 250 15.77 -7.16 3.20
CA ASP A 250 15.21 -5.82 2.91
C ASP A 250 14.46 -5.25 4.12
N LEU A 251 13.75 -6.09 4.89
CA LEU A 251 13.05 -5.67 6.11
C LEU A 251 14.05 -5.24 7.22
N PRO A 252 15.07 -6.03 7.63
CA PRO A 252 16.09 -5.57 8.57
C PRO A 252 16.86 -4.34 8.09
N LEU A 253 17.21 -4.27 6.80
CA LEU A 253 17.89 -3.12 6.22
C LEU A 253 17.04 -1.84 6.36
N THR A 254 15.74 -1.95 6.16
CA THR A 254 14.81 -0.83 6.36
C THR A 254 14.85 -0.34 7.80
N PHE A 255 14.77 -1.24 8.78
CA PHE A 255 14.85 -0.85 10.19
C PHE A 255 16.17 -0.15 10.52
N TYR A 256 17.29 -0.70 10.05
CA TYR A 256 18.61 -0.08 10.22
C TYR A 256 18.66 1.33 9.62
N LYS A 257 18.20 1.48 8.37
CA LYS A 257 18.13 2.79 7.72
C LYS A 257 17.22 3.77 8.46
N SER A 258 16.06 3.32 8.92
CA SER A 258 15.13 4.15 9.71
C SER A 258 15.77 4.66 10.99
N LEU A 259 16.59 3.86 11.68
CA LEU A 259 17.33 4.32 12.86
C LEU A 259 18.36 5.41 12.50
N ILE A 260 19.08 5.26 11.39
CA ILE A 260 20.02 6.29 10.92
C ILE A 260 19.29 7.57 10.54
N SER A 261 18.11 7.45 9.92
CA SER A 261 17.32 8.58 9.44
C SER A 261 16.62 9.36 10.56
N LEU A 262 16.76 8.96 11.84
CA LEU A 262 16.32 9.76 13.00
C LEU A 262 16.94 11.16 13.01
N LYS A 263 18.13 11.34 12.44
CA LYS A 263 18.77 12.67 12.30
C LYS A 263 17.97 13.66 11.45
N TYR A 264 16.99 13.18 10.69
CA TYR A 264 16.08 14.01 9.88
C TYR A 264 14.74 14.28 10.57
N PHE A 265 14.56 13.87 11.83
CA PHE A 265 13.36 14.19 12.58
C PHE A 265 13.37 15.67 13.00
N ASP A 266 12.30 16.37 12.67
CA ASP A 266 12.02 17.69 13.23
C ASP A 266 11.36 17.58 14.62
N MET A 267 11.08 18.72 15.24
CA MET A 267 10.42 18.78 16.56
C MET A 267 9.01 18.16 16.55
N LEU A 268 8.27 18.25 15.44
CA LEU A 268 6.92 17.70 15.32
C LEU A 268 6.97 16.18 15.19
N ASP A 269 7.94 15.65 14.43
CA ASP A 269 8.22 14.22 14.32
C ASP A 269 8.56 13.62 15.69
N TRP A 270 9.44 14.27 16.46
CA TRP A 270 9.74 13.86 17.84
C TRP A 270 8.51 13.89 18.73
N SER A 271 7.71 14.96 18.65
CA SER A 271 6.48 15.09 19.44
C SER A 271 5.48 13.98 19.12
N ALA A 272 5.22 13.71 17.83
CA ALA A 272 4.35 12.64 17.39
C ALA A 272 4.87 11.26 17.82
N PHE A 273 6.18 11.03 17.69
CA PHE A 273 6.85 9.81 18.13
C PHE A 273 6.65 9.57 19.64
N PHE A 274 6.95 10.56 20.48
CA PHE A 274 6.82 10.41 21.93
C PHE A 274 5.36 10.25 22.37
N LEU A 275 4.44 11.06 21.83
CA LEU A 275 3.01 10.97 22.15
C LEU A 275 2.43 9.61 21.77
N PHE A 276 2.75 9.11 20.58
CA PHE A 276 2.29 7.80 20.12
C PHE A 276 2.85 6.67 20.99
N ASN A 277 4.14 6.67 21.26
CA ASN A 277 4.78 5.59 22.02
C ASN A 277 4.37 5.62 23.50
N LEU A 278 4.27 6.80 24.12
CA LEU A 278 3.77 6.92 25.50
C LEU A 278 2.35 6.39 25.61
N SER A 279 1.47 6.78 24.69
CA SER A 279 0.09 6.30 24.67
C SER A 279 0.01 4.80 24.41
N SER A 280 0.82 4.28 23.50
CA SER A 280 0.89 2.85 23.20
C SER A 280 1.39 2.04 24.41
N LEU A 281 2.38 2.54 25.13
CA LEU A 281 2.87 1.95 26.39
C LEU A 281 1.77 1.85 27.44
N LEU A 282 0.95 2.90 27.62
CA LEU A 282 -0.16 2.90 28.57
C LEU A 282 -1.21 1.83 28.21
N ILE A 283 -1.43 1.57 26.92
CA ILE A 283 -2.33 0.51 26.45
C ILE A 283 -1.70 -0.86 26.68
N LEU A 284 -0.43 -1.06 26.29
CA LEU A 284 0.27 -2.33 26.41
C LEU A 284 0.47 -2.74 27.88
N LYS A 285 0.59 -1.79 28.82
CA LYS A 285 0.63 -2.08 30.26
C LYS A 285 -0.65 -2.75 30.78
N LYS A 286 -1.82 -2.42 30.21
CA LYS A 286 -3.12 -2.99 30.61
C LYS A 286 -3.36 -4.41 30.09
N LEU A 287 -2.50 -4.85 29.18
CA LEU A 287 -2.61 -6.16 28.57
C LEU A 287 -2.37 -7.23 29.65
N LYS A 288 -3.26 -8.22 29.71
CA LYS A 288 -3.14 -9.41 30.56
C LYS A 288 -3.07 -10.63 29.65
N PHE A 289 -2.21 -11.58 29.98
CA PHE A 289 -2.10 -12.83 29.22
C PHE A 289 -2.78 -13.97 29.96
N GLU A 290 -3.83 -14.50 29.33
CA GLU A 290 -4.35 -15.82 29.67
C GLU A 290 -3.79 -16.79 28.64
N THR A 291 -2.83 -17.62 29.04
CA THR A 291 -2.23 -18.63 28.17
C THR A 291 -3.27 -19.71 27.92
N ASN A 292 -3.51 -20.03 26.64
CA ASN A 292 -4.53 -21.00 26.27
C ASN A 292 -3.95 -21.98 25.24
N PHE A 293 -4.11 -23.29 25.45
CA PHE A 293 -3.55 -24.36 24.60
C PHE A 293 -3.94 -24.23 23.11
N LYS A 294 -5.06 -23.54 22.82
CA LYS A 294 -5.51 -23.23 21.46
C LYS A 294 -4.57 -22.28 20.69
N GLN A 295 -3.69 -21.54 21.36
CA GLN A 295 -2.80 -20.57 20.74
C GLN A 295 -1.82 -21.22 19.76
N ASN A 296 -1.23 -22.37 20.10
CA ASN A 296 -0.29 -23.08 19.21
C ASN A 296 -0.93 -23.46 17.86
N LYS A 297 -2.21 -23.86 17.87
CA LYS A 297 -2.95 -24.19 16.63
C LYS A 297 -3.16 -22.95 15.78
N ILE A 298 -3.55 -21.84 16.41
CA ILE A 298 -3.74 -20.54 15.74
C ILE A 298 -2.41 -20.06 15.14
N THR A 299 -1.29 -20.19 15.85
CA THR A 299 0.03 -19.79 15.32
C THR A 299 0.44 -20.60 14.11
N LYS A 300 0.33 -21.94 14.16
CA LYS A 300 0.62 -22.80 13.00
C LYS A 300 -0.25 -22.42 11.80
N PHE A 301 -1.54 -22.16 12.05
CA PHE A 301 -2.46 -21.72 11.03
C PHE A 301 -2.04 -20.38 10.41
N LEU A 302 -1.74 -19.36 11.22
CA LEU A 302 -1.32 -18.05 10.73
C LEU A 302 0.00 -18.09 9.96
N ILE A 303 0.96 -18.91 10.38
CA ILE A 303 2.21 -19.16 9.63
C ILE A 303 1.89 -19.71 8.23
N PHE A 304 1.02 -20.73 8.14
CA PHE A 304 0.63 -21.30 6.86
C PHE A 304 -0.01 -20.24 5.95
N ILE A 305 -0.92 -19.43 6.48
CA ILE A 305 -1.58 -18.38 5.69
C ILE A 305 -0.61 -17.29 5.25
N PHE A 306 0.31 -16.89 6.13
CA PHE A 306 1.34 -15.91 5.80
C PHE A 306 2.18 -16.39 4.60
N LEU A 307 2.62 -17.65 4.60
CA LEU A 307 3.30 -18.24 3.44
C LEU A 307 2.39 -18.24 2.20
N PHE A 308 1.12 -18.60 2.37
CA PHE A 308 0.17 -18.64 1.26
C PHE A 308 -0.14 -17.25 0.66
N SER A 309 -0.03 -16.18 1.44
CA SER A 309 -0.26 -14.82 0.97
C SER A 309 0.70 -14.38 -0.15
N PHE A 310 1.85 -15.04 -0.29
CA PHE A 310 2.79 -14.81 -1.39
C PHE A 310 2.39 -15.47 -2.71
N MET A 311 1.38 -16.36 -2.74
CA MET A 311 0.95 -17.05 -3.97
C MET A 311 0.56 -16.11 -5.10
N ILE A 312 0.13 -14.88 -4.77
CA ILE A 312 -0.20 -13.87 -5.78
C ILE A 312 0.99 -13.58 -6.72
N PHE A 313 2.23 -13.60 -6.22
CA PHE A 313 3.43 -13.32 -7.03
C PHE A 313 3.75 -14.45 -8.04
N PHE A 314 3.26 -15.65 -7.77
CA PHE A 314 3.39 -16.79 -8.68
C PHE A 314 2.29 -16.79 -9.76
N MET A 315 1.14 -16.17 -9.48
CA MET A 315 -0.04 -16.17 -10.37
C MET A 315 -0.22 -14.88 -11.18
N SER A 316 0.55 -13.82 -10.90
CA SER A 316 0.37 -12.47 -11.49
C SER A 316 1.72 -11.81 -11.79
N ASN A 317 1.77 -10.75 -12.59
CA ASN A 317 3.01 -10.05 -12.95
C ASN A 317 3.71 -9.29 -11.81
N TYR A 318 3.20 -9.36 -10.58
CA TYR A 318 3.79 -8.69 -9.45
C TYR A 318 5.13 -9.31 -9.06
N LYS A 319 6.06 -8.44 -8.65
CA LYS A 319 7.34 -8.84 -8.06
C LYS A 319 7.27 -8.63 -6.55
N PRO A 320 7.70 -9.60 -5.73
CA PRO A 320 7.77 -9.39 -4.29
C PRO A 320 8.95 -8.47 -3.97
N THR A 321 8.64 -7.21 -3.62
CA THR A 321 9.65 -6.18 -3.30
C THR A 321 9.12 -5.22 -2.23
N LEU A 322 9.99 -4.85 -1.29
CA LEU A 322 9.70 -3.82 -0.28
C LEU A 322 9.89 -2.40 -0.82
N PHE A 323 10.56 -2.27 -1.97
CA PHE A 323 11.02 -0.98 -2.50
C PHE A 323 10.15 -0.46 -3.64
N GLY A 324 10.08 0.87 -3.74
CA GLY A 324 9.35 1.57 -4.80
C GLY A 324 7.84 1.42 -4.66
N PHE A 325 7.12 1.76 -5.74
CA PHE A 325 5.66 1.78 -5.73
C PHE A 325 5.08 0.37 -5.71
N ASP A 326 5.86 -0.60 -6.20
CA ASP A 326 5.51 -2.02 -6.24
C ASP A 326 5.24 -2.62 -4.84
N ASN A 327 5.69 -1.95 -3.77
CA ASN A 327 5.34 -2.29 -2.39
C ASN A 327 3.80 -2.31 -2.15
N ARG A 328 3.02 -1.63 -3.00
CA ARG A 328 1.55 -1.68 -2.99
C ARG A 328 0.95 -3.08 -3.08
N ASN A 329 1.67 -4.03 -3.70
CA ASN A 329 1.17 -5.40 -3.91
C ASN A 329 1.27 -6.27 -2.65
N LEU A 330 1.77 -5.73 -1.53
CA LEU A 330 2.04 -6.48 -0.30
C LEU A 330 0.92 -6.38 0.75
N GLY A 331 -0.28 -5.87 0.43
CA GLY A 331 -1.35 -5.70 1.43
C GLY A 331 -1.78 -7.00 2.13
N GLY A 332 -1.91 -8.11 1.42
CA GLY A 332 -2.20 -9.42 2.02
C GLY A 332 -1.05 -9.90 2.90
N VAL A 333 0.18 -9.81 2.38
CA VAL A 333 1.42 -10.14 3.11
C VAL A 333 1.52 -9.33 4.40
N LYS A 334 1.26 -8.02 4.35
CA LYS A 334 1.26 -7.09 5.49
C LYS A 334 0.32 -7.57 6.59
N LEU A 335 -0.94 -7.89 6.25
CA LEU A 335 -1.93 -8.32 7.24
C LEU A 335 -1.51 -9.63 7.93
N PHE A 336 -1.15 -10.64 7.15
CA PHE A 336 -0.84 -11.95 7.72
C PHE A 336 0.52 -12.03 8.39
N PHE A 337 1.50 -11.24 7.94
CA PHE A 337 2.77 -11.09 8.62
C PHE A 337 2.57 -10.57 10.05
N ILE A 338 1.76 -9.53 10.23
CA ILE A 338 1.50 -8.96 11.55
C ILE A 338 0.72 -9.91 12.45
N LEU A 339 -0.34 -10.53 11.95
CA LEU A 339 -1.09 -11.53 12.72
C LEU A 339 -0.17 -12.68 13.15
N THR A 340 0.72 -13.13 12.26
CA THR A 340 1.68 -14.20 12.53
C THR A 340 2.70 -13.79 13.58
N ILE A 341 3.34 -12.63 13.45
CA ILE A 341 4.32 -12.15 14.43
C ILE A 341 3.68 -12.01 15.80
N VAL A 342 2.52 -11.36 15.89
CA VAL A 342 1.83 -11.21 17.18
C VAL A 342 1.49 -12.58 17.77
N SER A 343 1.02 -13.54 16.96
CA SER A 343 0.73 -14.89 17.41
C SER A 343 1.97 -15.66 17.90
N ILE A 344 3.11 -15.51 17.22
CA ILE A 344 4.40 -16.10 17.61
C ILE A 344 4.87 -15.50 18.93
N ILE A 345 4.82 -14.17 19.07
CA ILE A 345 5.22 -13.48 20.30
C ILE A 345 4.37 -13.97 21.47
N ILE A 346 3.05 -14.07 21.32
CA ILE A 346 2.16 -14.62 22.36
C ILE A 346 2.53 -16.08 22.69
N THR A 347 2.88 -16.88 21.69
CA THR A 347 3.22 -18.30 21.89
C THR A 347 4.55 -18.47 22.62
N ILE A 348 5.57 -17.70 22.26
CA ILE A 348 6.85 -17.69 22.98
C ILE A 348 6.63 -17.17 24.40
N ALA A 349 5.91 -16.06 24.52
CA ALA A 349 5.51 -15.48 25.78
C ALA A 349 4.80 -16.44 26.71
N SER A 350 3.90 -17.27 26.20
CA SER A 350 3.17 -18.26 27.01
C SER A 350 4.07 -19.28 27.70
N LYS A 351 5.31 -19.43 27.22
CA LYS A 351 6.35 -20.28 27.79
C LYS A 351 7.36 -19.49 28.64
N THR A 352 7.19 -18.18 28.77
CA THR A 352 8.10 -17.25 29.45
C THR A 352 7.30 -16.28 30.34
N ASN A 353 7.94 -15.28 30.95
CA ASN A 353 7.26 -14.27 31.76
C ASN A 353 6.39 -13.34 30.88
N GLU A 354 5.17 -13.00 31.33
CA GLU A 354 4.28 -12.00 30.71
C GLU A 354 4.99 -10.70 30.32
N ASN A 355 5.96 -10.26 31.14
CA ASN A 355 6.76 -9.07 30.88
C ASN A 355 7.54 -9.16 29.57
N VAL A 356 8.05 -10.33 29.18
CA VAL A 356 8.81 -10.53 27.93
C VAL A 356 7.96 -10.16 26.71
N THR A 357 6.68 -10.55 26.71
CA THR A 357 5.71 -10.19 25.67
C THR A 357 5.48 -8.69 25.58
N LYS A 358 5.29 -8.04 26.74
CA LYS A 358 5.06 -6.59 26.82
C LYS A 358 6.27 -5.84 26.29
N TYR A 359 7.48 -6.28 26.65
CA TYR A 359 8.72 -5.75 26.11
C TYR A 359 8.82 -5.96 24.60
N ALA A 360 8.59 -7.17 24.08
CA ALA A 360 8.66 -7.45 22.66
C ALA A 360 7.67 -6.60 21.83
N LEU A 361 6.40 -6.51 22.26
CA LEU A 361 5.40 -5.67 21.59
C LEU A 361 5.74 -4.18 21.67
N THR A 362 6.29 -3.73 22.80
CA THR A 362 6.75 -2.35 22.99
C THR A 362 7.91 -2.03 22.04
N THR A 363 8.93 -2.88 22.00
CA THR A 363 10.09 -2.70 21.13
C THR A 363 9.68 -2.65 19.66
N LEU A 364 8.78 -3.54 19.24
CA LEU A 364 8.24 -3.50 17.87
C LEU A 364 7.43 -2.22 17.60
N THR A 365 6.62 -1.77 18.56
CA THR A 365 5.84 -0.53 18.41
C THR A 365 6.77 0.68 18.25
N ILE A 366 7.83 0.77 19.06
CA ILE A 366 8.85 1.82 18.96
C ILE A 366 9.53 1.74 17.59
N LEU A 367 10.07 0.58 17.21
CA LEU A 367 10.79 0.41 15.96
C LEU A 367 9.91 0.76 14.74
N PHE A 368 8.65 0.33 14.73
CA PHE A 368 7.76 0.58 13.61
C PHE A 368 7.28 2.04 13.59
N SER A 369 7.12 2.69 14.73
CA SER A 369 6.81 4.13 14.77
C SER A 369 7.95 5.00 14.23
N ILE A 370 9.22 4.65 14.51
CA ILE A 370 10.38 5.28 13.85
C ILE A 370 10.29 5.06 12.34
N THR A 371 9.98 3.83 11.93
CA THR A 371 9.94 3.45 10.52
C THR A 371 8.85 4.19 9.75
N ILE A 372 7.64 4.33 10.29
CA ILE A 372 6.55 5.01 9.59
C ILE A 372 6.78 6.53 9.48
N ILE A 373 7.34 7.17 10.52
CA ILE A 373 7.67 8.60 10.49
C ILE A 373 8.84 8.85 9.52
N THR A 374 9.87 8.01 9.53
CA THR A 374 10.97 8.11 8.54
C THR A 374 10.48 7.88 7.12
N THR A 375 9.54 6.95 6.90
CA THR A 375 8.91 6.76 5.59
C THR A 375 8.15 8.01 5.15
N LYS A 376 7.38 8.64 6.05
CA LYS A 376 6.72 9.93 5.78
C LYS A 376 7.74 10.99 5.33
N ASN A 377 8.88 11.10 6.00
CA ASN A 377 9.96 12.01 5.60
C ASN A 377 10.53 11.69 4.23
N ALA A 378 10.72 10.40 3.91
CA ALA A 378 11.20 9.98 2.60
C ALA A 378 10.20 10.32 1.47
N TRP A 379 8.89 10.18 1.73
CA TRP A 379 7.85 10.59 0.78
C TRP A 379 7.83 12.10 0.53
N LEU A 380 7.95 12.90 1.60
CA LEU A 380 8.09 14.36 1.50
C LEU A 380 9.33 14.74 0.68
N TYR A 381 10.47 14.11 0.97
CA TYR A 381 11.72 14.34 0.26
C TYR A 381 11.61 14.01 -1.23
N ALA A 382 11.07 12.83 -1.58
CA ALA A 382 10.93 12.41 -2.97
C ALA A 382 10.01 13.34 -3.79
N SER A 383 8.90 13.77 -3.19
CA SER A 383 7.99 14.72 -3.87
C SER A 383 8.62 16.10 -4.04
N LYS A 384 9.35 16.58 -3.02
CA LYS A 384 10.12 17.81 -3.14
C LYS A 384 11.19 17.71 -4.22
N PHE A 385 11.95 16.62 -4.26
CA PHE A 385 12.96 16.35 -5.29
C PHE A 385 12.36 16.45 -6.70
N ASN A 386 11.20 15.85 -6.94
CA ASN A 386 10.55 15.90 -8.26
C ASN A 386 10.17 17.33 -8.66
N ARG A 387 9.63 18.13 -7.73
CA ARG A 387 9.27 19.54 -7.99
C ARG A 387 10.50 20.40 -8.21
N ASP A 388 11.52 20.25 -7.37
CA ASP A 388 12.79 20.98 -7.48
C ASP A 388 13.47 20.67 -8.82
N LEU A 389 13.47 19.40 -9.26
CA LEU A 389 14.02 19.01 -10.55
C LEU A 389 13.35 19.74 -11.73
N PHE A 390 12.02 19.82 -11.77
CA PHE A 390 11.31 20.51 -12.85
C PHE A 390 11.47 22.04 -12.78
N SER A 391 11.58 22.60 -11.58
CA SER A 391 11.91 24.01 -11.38
C SER A 391 13.32 24.35 -11.88
N GLU A 392 14.31 23.49 -11.61
CA GLU A 392 15.67 23.65 -12.13
C GLU A 392 15.71 23.53 -13.66
N VAL A 393 14.97 22.57 -14.24
CA VAL A 393 14.84 22.45 -15.71
C VAL A 393 14.26 23.73 -16.30
N LYS A 394 13.20 24.29 -15.72
CA LYS A 394 12.63 25.58 -16.15
C LYS A 394 13.67 26.69 -16.16
N GLN A 395 14.44 26.83 -15.08
CA GLN A 395 15.49 27.85 -14.97
C GLN A 395 16.56 27.67 -16.06
N ALA A 396 16.95 26.43 -16.33
CA ALA A 396 17.94 26.12 -17.37
C ALA A 396 17.42 26.46 -18.78
N ILE A 397 16.15 26.20 -19.08
CA ILE A 397 15.51 26.58 -20.35
C ILE A 397 15.54 28.09 -20.56
N ILE A 398 15.18 28.85 -19.53
CA ILE A 398 15.14 30.32 -19.59
C ILE A 398 16.55 30.86 -19.82
N LYS A 399 17.55 30.31 -19.12
CA LYS A 399 18.94 30.77 -19.18
C LYS A 399 19.56 30.59 -20.57
N GLU A 400 19.29 29.46 -21.22
CA GLU A 400 19.88 29.12 -22.53
C GLU A 400 19.01 29.55 -23.72
N ASP A 401 17.99 30.40 -23.50
CA ASP A 401 16.97 30.79 -24.49
C ASP A 401 16.38 29.59 -25.27
N ALA A 402 16.25 28.46 -24.58
CA ALA A 402 15.79 27.20 -25.16
C ALA A 402 14.27 27.07 -25.15
N LEU A 403 13.54 28.20 -25.11
CA LEU A 403 12.07 28.23 -25.06
C LEU A 403 11.42 27.61 -26.31
N LYS A 404 12.18 27.45 -27.40
CA LYS A 404 11.78 26.75 -28.63
C LYS A 404 12.02 25.24 -28.58
N ALA A 405 12.52 24.70 -27.46
CA ALA A 405 12.77 23.27 -27.33
C ALA A 405 11.45 22.49 -27.24
N ASP A 406 11.15 21.69 -28.26
CA ASP A 406 10.00 20.78 -28.25
C ASP A 406 10.20 19.63 -27.25
N THR A 407 11.45 19.24 -26.97
CA THR A 407 11.78 18.09 -26.12
C THR A 407 13.07 18.31 -25.32
N ILE A 408 13.02 17.97 -24.04
CA ILE A 408 14.13 18.00 -23.09
C ILE A 408 14.27 16.64 -22.42
N TYR A 409 15.48 16.13 -22.44
CA TYR A 409 15.85 14.92 -21.73
C TYR A 409 16.60 15.26 -20.44
N ILE A 410 16.07 14.82 -19.32
CA ILE A 410 16.73 14.94 -18.02
C ILE A 410 17.71 13.79 -17.88
N LYS A 411 18.99 14.08 -17.74
CA LYS A 411 20.04 13.08 -17.51
C LYS A 411 20.44 13.09 -16.04
N TYR A 412 20.12 11.99 -15.35
CA TYR A 412 20.64 11.69 -14.02
C TYR A 412 20.56 10.19 -13.73
N ASP A 413 21.44 9.68 -12.86
CA ASP A 413 21.43 8.26 -12.48
C ASP A 413 20.42 8.01 -11.36
N VAL A 414 19.18 7.69 -11.78
CA VAL A 414 18.06 7.37 -10.89
C VAL A 414 18.41 6.22 -9.94
N PHE A 415 19.05 5.16 -10.44
CA PHE A 415 19.32 3.97 -9.63
C PHE A 415 20.39 4.24 -8.56
N LYS A 416 21.43 5.02 -8.90
CA LYS A 416 22.42 5.48 -7.94
C LYS A 416 21.78 6.37 -6.88
N LYS A 417 20.92 7.32 -7.28
CA LYS A 417 20.19 8.20 -6.36
C LYS A 417 19.31 7.40 -5.41
N LEU A 418 18.45 6.53 -5.92
CA LEU A 418 17.57 5.66 -5.11
C LEU A 418 18.35 4.73 -4.16
N LYS A 419 19.58 4.31 -4.53
CA LYS A 419 20.37 3.37 -3.73
C LYS A 419 21.17 4.06 -2.64
N HIS A 420 21.70 5.25 -2.90
CA HIS A 420 22.70 5.91 -2.06
C HIS A 420 22.20 7.14 -1.31
N ASP A 421 21.04 7.70 -1.66
CA ASP A 421 20.48 8.83 -0.92
C ASP A 421 19.93 8.38 0.45
N PRO A 422 20.46 8.89 1.59
CA PRO A 422 20.01 8.48 2.92
C PRO A 422 18.62 8.99 3.29
N GLN A 423 18.05 9.93 2.52
CA GLN A 423 16.67 10.41 2.73
C GLN A 423 15.64 9.52 2.03
N LEU A 424 16.08 8.66 1.10
CA LEU A 424 15.22 7.67 0.45
C LEU A 424 15.33 6.33 1.20
N LEU A 425 14.28 6.00 1.94
CA LEU A 425 14.25 4.83 2.80
C LEU A 425 13.94 3.57 1.99
N LEU A 426 12.78 3.57 1.34
CA LEU A 426 12.24 2.45 0.57
C LEU A 426 12.32 2.68 -0.94
N ARG A 427 13.22 3.56 -1.39
CA ARG A 427 13.33 3.96 -2.81
C ARG A 427 12.00 4.55 -3.31
N GLU A 428 11.49 5.50 -2.54
CA GLU A 428 10.34 6.33 -2.91
C GLU A 428 10.53 6.89 -4.32
N GLN A 429 9.46 6.95 -5.12
CA GLN A 429 9.61 7.21 -6.55
C GLN A 429 10.04 8.65 -6.81
N ILE A 430 11.20 8.79 -7.42
CA ILE A 430 11.64 10.01 -8.08
C ILE A 430 11.36 9.89 -9.58
N PHE A 431 11.23 11.02 -10.27
CA PHE A 431 10.79 11.09 -11.66
C PHE A 431 11.54 10.12 -12.57
N PHE A 432 10.82 9.13 -13.10
CA PHE A 432 11.40 8.08 -13.93
C PHE A 432 10.62 7.86 -15.21
N TYR A 433 9.28 7.91 -15.13
CA TYR A 433 8.43 7.64 -16.27
C TYR A 433 7.76 8.89 -16.82
N ASN A 434 7.62 8.94 -18.14
CA ASN A 434 7.04 10.08 -18.85
C ASN A 434 5.61 10.43 -18.39
N TRP A 435 4.82 9.42 -18.01
CA TRP A 435 3.44 9.61 -17.55
C TRP A 435 3.36 10.31 -16.18
N GLU A 436 4.47 10.42 -15.45
CA GLU A 436 4.57 11.19 -14.19
C GLU A 436 4.77 12.69 -14.44
N SER A 437 5.22 13.08 -15.64
CA SER A 437 5.57 14.46 -15.98
C SER A 437 4.43 15.49 -16.07
N PRO A 438 3.20 15.16 -16.53
CA PRO A 438 2.22 16.19 -16.91
C PRO A 438 1.92 17.21 -15.82
N LEU A 439 1.64 16.75 -14.59
CA LEU A 439 1.37 17.63 -13.45
C LEU A 439 2.60 18.49 -13.11
N LEU A 440 3.77 17.87 -13.06
CA LEU A 440 5.03 18.57 -12.72
C LEU A 440 5.38 19.64 -13.76
N LYS A 441 5.03 19.41 -15.04
CA LYS A 441 5.17 20.42 -16.10
C LYS A 441 4.22 21.59 -15.89
N GLU A 442 2.95 21.33 -15.63
CA GLU A 442 1.93 22.36 -15.43
C GLU A 442 2.25 23.23 -14.21
N GLU A 443 2.65 22.63 -13.08
CA GLU A 443 3.08 23.38 -11.89
C GLU A 443 4.26 24.32 -12.16
N ASN A 444 5.04 24.06 -13.22
CA ASN A 444 6.20 24.85 -13.62
C ASN A 444 5.97 25.70 -14.88
N GLY A 445 4.80 25.66 -15.52
CA GLY A 445 4.53 26.37 -16.79
C GLY A 445 5.32 25.83 -17.98
N LEU A 446 5.54 24.51 -18.02
CA LEU A 446 6.29 23.79 -19.04
C LEU A 446 5.38 22.90 -19.90
N GLU A 447 4.08 23.20 -20.03
CA GLU A 447 3.08 22.31 -20.63
C GLU A 447 3.42 21.94 -22.08
N LYS A 448 3.97 22.92 -22.83
CA LYS A 448 4.33 22.79 -24.24
C LYS A 448 5.62 21.98 -24.48
N VAL A 449 6.41 21.73 -23.44
CA VAL A 449 7.69 21.03 -23.57
C VAL A 449 7.49 19.56 -23.24
N ASN A 450 8.03 18.66 -24.07
CA ASN A 450 8.09 17.25 -23.71
C ASN A 450 9.30 16.99 -22.82
N ILE A 451 9.09 16.43 -21.64
CA ILE A 451 10.16 16.14 -20.68
C ILE A 451 10.24 14.64 -20.45
N TYR A 452 11.41 14.08 -20.72
CA TYR A 452 11.68 12.66 -20.63
C TYR A 452 12.92 12.39 -19.79
N LEU A 453 12.99 11.22 -19.17
CA LEU A 453 14.26 10.75 -18.62
C LEU A 453 15.18 10.31 -19.76
N PHE A 454 16.44 10.75 -19.74
CA PHE A 454 17.44 10.33 -20.70
C PHE A 454 17.84 8.87 -20.45
N HIS A 455 17.75 8.04 -21.48
CA HIS A 455 18.30 6.70 -21.50
C HIS A 455 19.30 6.59 -22.64
N GLU A 456 20.51 6.10 -22.37
CA GLU A 456 21.59 5.97 -23.36
C GLU A 456 21.19 5.09 -24.57
N ASN A 457 20.23 4.17 -24.38
CA ASN A 457 19.73 3.30 -25.45
C ASN A 457 18.60 3.92 -26.28
N ASN A 458 18.07 5.08 -25.90
CA ASN A 458 16.99 5.81 -26.58
C ASN A 458 17.49 7.18 -27.03
N ILE A 459 18.54 7.20 -27.86
CA ILE A 459 19.08 8.44 -28.42
C ILE A 459 18.11 8.96 -29.50
N PRO A 460 17.61 10.20 -29.40
CA PRO A 460 16.74 10.80 -30.41
C PRO A 460 17.47 10.98 -31.74
N LYS A 461 16.74 10.83 -32.86
CA LYS A 461 17.28 11.05 -34.22
C LYS A 461 17.30 12.53 -34.67
N LYS A 462 16.76 13.45 -33.86
CA LYS A 462 16.64 14.89 -34.15
C LYS A 462 17.30 15.69 -33.04
N SER A 463 17.66 16.95 -33.31
CA SER A 463 18.21 17.88 -32.33
C SER A 463 17.38 17.93 -31.06
N TYR A 464 18.02 17.78 -29.91
CA TYR A 464 17.35 17.71 -28.61
C TYR A 464 18.18 18.39 -27.53
N TYR A 465 17.52 18.81 -26.45
CA TYR A 465 18.23 19.34 -25.30
C TYR A 465 18.39 18.27 -24.22
N ILE A 466 19.57 18.23 -23.59
CA ILE A 466 19.83 17.41 -22.41
C ILE A 466 20.05 18.34 -21.22
N TYR A 467 19.20 18.23 -20.20
CA TYR A 467 19.48 18.80 -18.89
C TYR A 467 20.30 17.79 -18.07
N ASP A 468 21.58 18.07 -17.88
CA ASP A 468 22.46 17.28 -17.01
C ASP A 468 22.26 17.73 -15.56
N TYR A 469 21.55 16.92 -14.77
CA TYR A 469 21.19 17.25 -13.39
C TYR A 469 22.40 17.43 -12.48
N ASP A 470 23.44 16.61 -12.68
CA ASP A 470 24.64 16.65 -11.83
C ASP A 470 25.47 17.92 -12.11
N LYS A 471 25.46 18.38 -13.36
CA LYS A 471 26.19 19.59 -13.80
C LYS A 471 25.35 20.86 -13.76
N LYS A 472 24.02 20.74 -13.64
CA LYS A 472 23.04 21.84 -13.73
C LYS A 472 23.19 22.68 -15.00
N ILE A 473 23.38 22.01 -16.13
CA ILE A 473 23.52 22.66 -17.45
C ILE A 473 22.56 22.05 -18.46
N LEU A 474 22.12 22.87 -19.40
CA LEU A 474 21.33 22.44 -20.55
C LEU A 474 22.24 22.42 -21.79
N ILE A 475 22.28 21.30 -22.49
CA ILE A 475 23.18 21.07 -23.63
C ILE A 475 22.33 20.77 -24.86
N LEU A 476 22.53 21.52 -25.94
CA LEU A 476 21.98 21.17 -27.26
C LEU A 476 22.80 20.02 -27.86
N LYS A 477 22.11 18.96 -28.31
CA LYS A 477 22.70 17.75 -28.89
C LYS A 477 22.09 17.39 -30.23
#